data_AF-A0AAD4JNB9-F1
#
_entry.id   AF-A0AAD4JNB9-F1
#
_cell.length_a   1.000
_cell.length_b   1.000
_cell.length_c   1.000
_cell.angle_alpha   90.00
_cell.angle_beta   90.00
_cell.angle_gamma   90.00
#
_symmetry.space_group_name_H-M   'P 1'
#
loop_
_entity.id
_entity.type
_entity.pdbx_description
1 polymer ?
#
loop_
_entity_poly.entity_id
_entity_poly.type
_entity_poly.pdbx_seq_one_letter_code
_entity_poly.pdbx_strand_id
1 'polypeptide(L)'
;MATKLIFIFYLIFAATILAQKQASSAKVAASQMHSRGNFQYGYSEGSLRPQDCAPRCSNRCSKTSFKKPCMFFCQKCCAKCLCVPPGTYGNKQLCPCYNNWKTQRGGPKCP
;
A
#
# COMPACT_ATOMS: atom_id res chain seq x y z
N MET A 1 -0.51 -58.67 24.07
CA MET A 1 -1.66 -57.74 24.24
C MET A 1 -1.22 -56.28 24.36
N ALA A 2 -0.27 -55.95 25.23
CA ALA A 2 0.22 -54.57 25.41
C ALA A 2 0.81 -53.92 24.15
N THR A 3 1.55 -54.67 23.32
CA THR A 3 2.14 -54.17 22.06
C THR A 3 1.10 -53.77 21.02
N LYS A 4 -0.05 -54.47 20.97
CA LYS A 4 -1.17 -54.10 20.10
C LYS A 4 -1.85 -52.81 20.58
N LEU A 5 -1.97 -52.62 21.89
CA LEU A 5 -2.53 -51.39 22.46
C LEU A 5 -1.62 -50.19 22.18
N ILE A 6 -0.30 -50.34 22.33
CA ILE A 6 0.67 -49.28 22.02
C ILE A 6 0.62 -48.88 20.54
N PHE A 7 0.52 -49.84 19.62
CA PHE A 7 0.35 -49.56 18.19
C PHE A 7 -0.95 -48.82 17.89
N ILE A 8 -2.06 -49.20 18.53
CA ILE A 8 -3.36 -48.53 18.35
C ILE A 8 -3.29 -47.08 18.85
N PHE A 9 -2.67 -46.82 20.00
CA PHE A 9 -2.46 -45.45 20.49
C PHE A 9 -1.57 -44.62 19.57
N TYR A 10 -0.52 -45.20 19.00
CA TYR A 10 0.35 -44.52 18.04
C TYR A 10 -0.38 -44.14 16.74
N LEU A 11 -1.23 -45.04 16.22
CA LEU A 11 -2.03 -44.76 15.02
C LEU A 11 -3.10 -43.67 15.25
N ILE A 12 -3.75 -43.65 16.42
CA ILE A 12 -4.70 -42.61 16.79
C ILE A 12 -3.99 -41.26 16.90
N PHE A 13 -2.83 -41.21 17.56
CA PHE A 13 -2.05 -39.97 17.70
C PHE A 13 -1.58 -39.43 16.34
N ALA A 14 -1.06 -40.30 15.47
CA ALA A 14 -0.65 -39.92 14.11
C ALA A 14 -1.82 -39.37 13.26
N ALA A 15 -3.02 -39.96 13.38
CA ALA A 15 -4.22 -39.48 12.68
C ALA A 15 -4.66 -38.08 13.14
N THR A 16 -4.54 -37.75 14.44
CA THR A 16 -4.87 -36.42 14.96
C THR A 16 -3.94 -35.30 14.47
N ILE A 17 -2.66 -35.62 14.20
CA ILE A 17 -1.68 -34.64 13.71
C ILE A 17 -1.92 -34.24 12.25
N LEU A 18 -2.48 -35.13 11.43
CA LEU A 18 -2.82 -34.83 10.02
C LEU A 18 -4.05 -33.91 9.89
N ALA A 19 -4.94 -33.90 10.88
CA ALA A 19 -6.15 -33.05 10.88
C ALA A 19 -5.88 -31.56 11.21
N GLN A 20 -4.67 -31.20 11.68
CA GLN A 20 -4.32 -29.81 12.03
C GLN A 20 -3.47 -29.09 10.94
N LYS A 21 -3.13 -29.75 9.83
CA LYS A 21 -2.29 -29.19 8.76
C LYS A 21 -3.02 -28.23 7.79
N GLN A 22 -4.26 -27.86 8.06
CA GLN A 22 -5.01 -26.84 7.30
C GLN A 22 -5.77 -25.89 8.23
N ALA A 23 -5.06 -25.09 9.03
CA ALA A 23 -5.69 -24.01 9.78
C ALA A 23 -4.72 -22.84 10.05
N SER A 24 -3.89 -22.43 9.08
CA SER A 24 -3.08 -21.21 9.21
C SER A 24 -2.59 -20.66 7.85
N SER A 25 -3.53 -20.22 7.00
CA SER A 25 -3.35 -19.07 6.10
C SER A 25 -4.63 -18.77 5.32
N ALA A 26 -5.66 -18.36 6.06
CA ALA A 26 -6.86 -17.77 5.48
C ALA A 26 -7.37 -16.61 6.36
N LYS A 27 -6.47 -15.77 6.89
CA LYS A 27 -6.79 -14.45 7.47
C LYS A 27 -5.63 -13.45 7.33
N VAL A 28 -5.12 -13.28 6.09
CA VAL A 28 -4.63 -11.96 5.67
C VAL A 28 -5.68 -11.42 4.71
N ALA A 29 -6.78 -10.93 5.28
CA ALA A 29 -7.80 -10.18 4.56
C ALA A 29 -8.24 -8.98 5.42
N ALA A 30 -7.25 -8.23 5.93
CA ALA A 30 -7.44 -6.85 6.35
C ALA A 30 -7.00 -5.87 5.24
N SER A 31 -7.16 -6.26 3.97
CA SER A 31 -6.88 -5.40 2.81
C SER A 31 -7.67 -5.74 1.55
N GLN A 32 -8.86 -6.35 1.67
CA GLN A 32 -9.84 -6.33 0.57
C GLN A 32 -10.93 -5.30 0.86
N MET A 33 -10.54 -4.03 0.69
CA MET A 33 -11.48 -2.94 0.48
C MET A 33 -11.39 -2.56 -0.99
N HIS A 34 -12.01 -3.37 -1.87
CA HIS A 34 -12.20 -2.98 -3.26
C HIS A 34 -13.62 -2.43 -3.44
N SER A 35 -13.67 -1.12 -3.69
CA SER A 35 -14.58 -0.46 -4.62
C SER A 35 -16.08 -0.44 -4.31
N ARG A 36 -16.49 0.49 -3.43
CA ARG A 36 -17.70 1.29 -3.67
C ARG A 36 -17.69 2.66 -2.98
N GLY A 37 -16.55 3.34 -3.06
CA GLY A 37 -16.39 4.71 -2.56
C GLY A 37 -15.33 5.46 -3.37
N ASN A 38 -15.78 6.09 -4.46
CA ASN A 38 -15.15 7.22 -5.13
C ASN A 38 -13.76 6.98 -5.80
N PHE A 39 -13.78 6.86 -7.14
CA PHE A 39 -12.60 6.90 -8.04
C PHE A 39 -11.75 8.20 -7.91
N GLN A 40 -12.13 9.11 -7.00
CA GLN A 40 -11.52 10.41 -6.74
C GLN A 40 -10.62 10.45 -5.50
N TYR A 41 -10.55 9.37 -4.70
CA TYR A 41 -9.75 9.37 -3.48
C TYR A 41 -8.26 9.56 -3.79
N GLY A 42 -7.72 10.68 -3.31
CA GLY A 42 -6.33 11.12 -3.46
C GLY A 42 -5.91 11.60 -4.85
N TYR A 43 -6.87 11.74 -5.77
CA TYR A 43 -6.70 12.43 -7.07
C TYR A 43 -7.41 13.78 -7.11
N SER A 44 -8.23 14.08 -6.10
CA SER A 44 -8.81 15.39 -5.85
C SER A 44 -8.08 16.07 -4.69
N GLU A 45 -7.95 17.39 -4.76
CA GLU A 45 -7.25 18.17 -3.75
C GLU A 45 -7.91 18.02 -2.36
N GLY A 46 -7.11 17.89 -1.29
CA GLY A 46 -7.63 17.73 0.07
C GLY A 46 -8.19 16.34 0.41
N SER A 47 -8.33 15.44 -0.57
CA SER A 47 -8.98 14.14 -0.34
C SER A 47 -8.07 13.10 0.35
N LEU A 48 -6.76 13.33 0.40
CA LEU A 48 -5.81 12.38 0.97
C LEU A 48 -5.48 12.67 2.44
N ARG A 49 -5.33 11.63 3.24
CA ARG A 49 -4.79 11.77 4.60
C ARG A 49 -3.25 11.79 4.57
N PRO A 50 -2.57 12.50 5.50
CA PRO A 50 -1.10 12.55 5.52
C PRO A 50 -0.41 11.18 5.54
N GLN A 51 -0.99 10.21 6.24
CA GLN A 51 -0.49 8.83 6.31
C GLN A 51 -0.52 8.08 4.98
N ASP A 52 -1.40 8.48 4.05
CA ASP A 52 -1.53 7.85 2.74
C ASP A 52 -0.57 8.48 1.69
N CYS A 53 0.22 9.49 2.08
CA CYS A 53 1.19 10.13 1.20
C CYS A 53 2.34 9.19 0.79
N ALA A 54 2.88 8.42 1.74
CA ALA A 54 4.03 7.55 1.51
C ALA A 54 3.78 6.52 0.40
N PRO A 55 2.71 5.70 0.41
CA PRO A 55 2.45 4.74 -0.66
C PRO A 55 2.19 5.41 -2.02
N ARG A 56 1.54 6.58 -2.05
CA ARG A 56 1.30 7.31 -3.31
C ARG A 56 2.58 7.89 -3.91
N CYS A 57 3.43 8.46 -3.07
CA CYS A 57 4.72 8.95 -3.53
C CYS A 57 5.66 7.83 -3.97
N SER A 58 5.56 6.64 -3.36
CA SER A 58 6.25 5.44 -3.86
C SER A 58 5.84 5.10 -5.29
N ASN A 59 4.53 5.08 -5.58
CA ASN A 59 4.05 4.86 -6.95
C ASN A 59 4.52 5.97 -7.90
N ARG A 60 4.33 7.24 -7.52
CA ARG A 60 4.73 8.42 -8.32
C ARG A 60 6.22 8.40 -8.69
N CYS A 61 7.08 8.04 -7.74
CA CYS A 61 8.52 8.00 -7.91
C CYS A 61 9.06 6.65 -8.41
N SER A 62 8.20 5.68 -8.73
CA SER A 62 8.60 4.29 -9.05
C SER A 62 9.43 4.14 -10.34
N LYS A 63 9.37 5.11 -11.27
CA LYS A 63 10.12 5.06 -12.54
C LYS A 63 11.29 6.06 -12.67
N THR A 64 11.46 6.99 -11.74
CA THR A 64 12.61 7.92 -11.79
C THR A 64 13.90 7.28 -11.28
N SER A 65 15.05 7.60 -11.86
CA SER A 65 16.36 7.23 -11.30
C SER A 65 16.68 8.03 -10.03
N PHE A 66 16.09 9.22 -9.87
CA PHE A 66 16.30 10.12 -8.74
C PHE A 66 15.31 9.85 -7.59
N LYS A 67 15.31 8.61 -7.07
CA LYS A 67 14.33 8.14 -6.07
C LYS A 67 14.26 9.01 -4.81
N LYS A 68 15.40 9.27 -4.18
CA LYS A 68 15.51 10.02 -2.92
C LYS A 68 14.93 11.44 -3.03
N PRO A 69 15.38 12.30 -3.96
CA PRO A 69 14.83 13.65 -4.08
C PRO A 69 13.37 13.63 -4.55
N CYS A 70 12.97 12.71 -5.44
CA CYS A 70 11.56 12.59 -5.83
C CYS A 70 10.66 12.31 -4.63
N MET A 71 11.03 11.33 -3.79
CA MET A 71 10.26 10.99 -2.60
C MET A 71 10.17 12.17 -1.63
N PHE A 72 11.28 12.86 -1.39
CA PHE A 72 11.33 14.03 -0.51
C PHE A 72 10.39 15.15 -0.97
N PHE A 73 10.45 15.54 -2.25
CA PHE A 73 9.58 16.58 -2.78
C PHE A 73 8.13 16.10 -2.87
N CYS A 74 7.88 14.87 -3.30
CA CYS A 74 6.53 14.33 -3.36
C CYS A 74 5.85 14.34 -1.98
N GLN A 75 6.53 13.85 -0.93
CA GLN A 75 5.97 13.82 0.42
C GLN A 75 5.74 15.24 0.95
N LYS A 76 6.65 16.17 0.69
CA LYS A 76 6.49 17.59 1.04
C LYS A 76 5.26 18.20 0.34
N CYS A 77 5.07 17.93 -0.95
CA CYS A 77 3.91 18.39 -1.71
C CYS A 77 2.62 17.75 -1.23
N CYS A 78 2.66 16.46 -0.92
CA CYS A 78 1.51 15.72 -0.42
C CYS A 78 1.09 16.20 0.97
N ALA A 79 2.03 16.43 1.89
CA ALA A 79 1.71 16.97 3.21
C ALA A 79 1.05 18.36 3.16
N LYS A 80 1.37 19.16 2.13
CA LYS A 80 0.77 20.48 1.94
C LYS A 80 -0.58 20.44 1.22
N CYS A 81 -0.66 19.67 0.13
CA CYS A 81 -1.79 19.68 -0.80
C CYS A 81 -2.77 18.53 -0.58
N LEU A 82 -2.40 17.52 0.21
CA LEU A 82 -3.19 16.33 0.50
C LEU A 82 -3.71 15.65 -0.79
N CYS A 83 -2.84 15.58 -1.80
CA CYS A 83 -3.14 15.06 -3.14
C CYS A 83 -1.84 14.60 -3.81
N VAL A 84 -1.87 13.48 -4.54
CA VAL A 84 -0.76 13.01 -5.39
C VAL A 84 -1.35 12.54 -6.72
N PRO A 85 -0.97 13.14 -7.86
CA PRO A 85 -1.48 12.76 -9.16
C PRO A 85 -1.23 11.28 -9.51
N PRO A 86 -2.14 10.63 -10.26
CA PRO A 86 -1.96 9.26 -10.72
C PRO A 86 -0.79 9.12 -11.69
N GLY A 87 -0.22 7.92 -11.71
CA GLY A 87 0.89 7.56 -12.59
C GLY A 87 2.23 8.15 -12.14
N THR A 88 3.27 7.89 -12.93
CA THR A 88 4.66 8.27 -12.59
C THR A 88 5.10 9.59 -13.19
N TYR A 89 4.27 10.19 -14.05
CA TYR A 89 4.51 11.47 -14.72
C TYR A 89 3.17 12.10 -15.12
N GLY A 90 3.14 13.41 -15.37
CA GLY A 90 1.94 14.12 -15.84
C GLY A 90 0.80 14.17 -14.82
N ASN A 91 -0.43 14.36 -15.31
CA ASN A 91 -1.68 14.41 -14.53
C ASN A 91 -1.74 15.44 -13.41
N LYS A 92 -0.83 16.41 -13.41
CA LYS A 92 -0.72 17.41 -12.35
C LYS A 92 -1.98 18.29 -12.26
N GLN A 93 -2.69 18.48 -13.37
CA GLN A 93 -3.96 19.22 -13.43
C GLN A 93 -5.06 18.65 -12.51
N LEU A 94 -4.97 17.38 -12.11
CA LEU A 94 -5.92 16.76 -11.18
C LEU A 94 -5.71 17.24 -9.73
N CYS A 95 -4.49 17.65 -9.38
CA CYS A 95 -4.14 18.21 -8.08
C CYS A 95 -3.59 19.65 -8.26
N PRO A 96 -4.44 20.68 -8.38
CA PRO A 96 -4.01 22.06 -8.65
C PRO A 96 -2.92 22.59 -7.71
N CYS A 97 -3.04 22.41 -6.38
CA CYS A 97 -1.98 22.80 -5.44
C CYS A 97 -0.64 22.10 -5.74
N TYR A 98 -0.66 20.80 -6.04
CA TYR A 98 0.54 20.03 -6.39
C TYR A 98 1.19 20.55 -7.68
N ASN A 99 0.38 20.91 -8.67
CA ASN A 99 0.85 21.46 -9.96
C ASN A 99 1.42 22.87 -9.84
N ASN A 100 0.74 23.71 -9.06
CA ASN A 100 1.02 25.13 -8.97
C ASN A 100 2.14 25.44 -7.98
N TRP A 101 2.60 24.47 -7.19
CA TRP A 101 3.71 24.72 -6.28
C TRP A 101 5.03 24.85 -7.03
N LYS A 102 5.58 26.07 -7.05
CA LYS A 102 6.82 26.42 -7.74
C LYS A 102 7.98 26.62 -6.76
N THR A 103 9.19 26.49 -7.30
CA THR A 103 10.42 26.93 -6.63
C THR A 103 10.54 28.45 -6.72
N GLN A 104 11.49 29.06 -6.00
CA GLN A 104 11.75 30.50 -6.08
C GLN A 104 12.16 30.96 -7.50
N ARG A 105 12.71 30.05 -8.31
CA ARG A 105 13.07 30.31 -9.72
C ARG A 105 11.92 30.06 -10.70
N GLY A 106 10.70 29.84 -10.21
CA GLY A 106 9.49 29.63 -11.03
C GLY A 106 9.31 28.19 -11.57
N GLY A 107 10.33 27.33 -11.50
CA GLY A 107 10.23 25.94 -11.94
C GLY A 107 9.31 25.06 -11.07
N PRO A 108 8.82 23.92 -11.58
CA PRO A 108 7.97 23.01 -10.82
C PRO A 108 8.71 22.46 -9.59
N LYS A 109 8.06 22.51 -8.41
CA LYS A 109 8.63 21.99 -7.16
C LYS A 109 8.28 20.52 -6.92
N CYS A 110 7.11 20.10 -7.36
CA CYS A 110 6.59 18.75 -7.15
C CYS A 110 6.83 17.84 -8.37
N PRO A 111 7.17 16.55 -8.15
CA PRO A 111 7.50 15.62 -9.24
C PRO A 111 6.36 15.33 -10.24
#